data_AF-A0A2T5CE21-F1
#
_entry.id   AF-A0A2T5CE21-F1
#
_cell.length_a   1.000
_cell.length_b   1.000
_cell.length_c   1.000
_cell.angle_alpha   90.00
_cell.angle_beta   90.00
_cell.angle_gamma   90.00
#
_symmetry.space_group_name_H-M   'P 1'
#
loop_
_entity.id
_entity.type
_entity.pdbx_description
1 polymer ?
#
loop_
_entity_poly.entity_id
_entity_poly.type
_entity_poly.pdbx_seq_one_letter_code
_entity_poly.pdbx_strand_id
1 'polypeptide(L)'
;MQSLRELYRYGMGPSSSHTMGPRRAAEMFRARHPQTARVRVTLYGSLSLTGRGHLTDQAVAQGLLPLPCDVIWSEEALAEHPNGMQFEALAADGGSLESWTVFSIGGGELREAGQSGAETPKLYAQTTMKEILDWAESRGKPLWALAEAVEGSDLWDHLGFVWLKMQEAIAAGLDEEGSLPGGLNLQRKARGFLTRVKQLRRSAGRTGLLSAHALAVSEHNAAGGFVVTAPTCGSCGVLPAVLSYLQRDLGLEDEYLLRALATAGLVGNVVKHNASISGAEVGCQGEVGVACAMAAAAAAQLLGGSPHQIEYAAEIGLEHHLGLTCDPILGLVQVPCIERNAFAAIRALAAAEYALLSDGRHLISFDQVVEAMQQTGHDLPSLYRETALGGLAKVYQGARDREQA
;
A
#
# COMPACT_ATOMS: atom_id res chain seq x y z
N MET A 1 3.94 -15.31 -10.36
CA MET A 1 3.50 -13.98 -9.86
C MET A 1 3.29 -12.97 -11.01
N GLN A 2 2.69 -11.79 -10.76
CA GLN A 2 2.48 -10.72 -11.78
C GLN A 2 3.73 -9.83 -11.96
N SER A 3 3.74 -8.87 -12.89
CA SER A 3 4.82 -7.88 -13.00
C SER A 3 4.91 -7.00 -11.73
N LEU A 4 6.13 -6.56 -11.37
CA LEU A 4 6.37 -5.59 -10.30
C LEU A 4 5.69 -4.24 -10.56
N ARG A 5 5.35 -3.94 -11.82
CA ARG A 5 4.56 -2.76 -12.21
C ARG A 5 3.16 -2.76 -11.59
N GLU A 6 2.63 -3.95 -11.31
CA GLU A 6 1.34 -4.11 -10.65
C GLU A 6 1.40 -3.91 -9.13
N LEU A 7 2.62 -3.90 -8.57
CA LEU A 7 2.88 -3.60 -7.17
C LEU A 7 3.19 -2.12 -6.96
N TYR A 8 3.94 -1.51 -7.88
CA TYR A 8 4.34 -0.10 -7.85
C TYR A 8 3.53 0.74 -8.85
N ARG A 9 2.37 1.20 -8.41
CA ARG A 9 1.48 2.07 -9.20
C ARG A 9 1.56 3.50 -8.69
N TYR A 10 1.78 4.44 -9.59
CA TYR A 10 1.71 5.87 -9.29
C TYR A 10 0.27 6.35 -9.44
N GLY A 11 -0.28 6.98 -8.40
CA GLY A 11 -1.64 7.52 -8.46
C GLY A 11 -2.04 8.33 -7.23
N MET A 12 -3.29 8.79 -7.26
CA MET A 12 -3.85 9.66 -6.24
C MET A 12 -4.13 8.89 -4.94
N GLY A 13 -3.65 9.41 -3.81
CA GLY A 13 -4.04 8.97 -2.47
C GLY A 13 -5.47 9.41 -2.08
N PRO A 14 -5.97 9.00 -0.92
CA PRO A 14 -5.24 8.34 0.16
C PRO A 14 -5.22 6.81 0.10
N SER A 15 -6.04 6.17 -0.77
CA SER A 15 -6.25 4.71 -0.73
C SER A 15 -6.16 4.07 -2.12
N SER A 16 -5.42 2.97 -2.23
CA SER A 16 -5.39 2.20 -3.48
C SER A 16 -6.73 1.50 -3.74
N SER A 17 -7.35 0.96 -2.68
CA SER A 17 -8.61 0.22 -2.77
C SER A 17 -9.82 1.13 -2.94
N HIS A 18 -9.80 2.33 -2.36
CA HIS A 18 -10.96 3.22 -2.30
C HIS A 18 -10.81 4.50 -3.14
N THR A 19 -9.61 4.84 -3.61
CA THR A 19 -9.38 6.00 -4.47
C THR A 19 -8.93 5.57 -5.86
N MET A 20 -7.78 4.88 -5.96
CA MET A 20 -7.22 4.50 -7.28
C MET A 20 -8.09 3.50 -8.03
N GLY A 21 -8.53 2.43 -7.37
CA GLY A 21 -9.42 1.41 -7.96
C GLY A 21 -10.72 2.02 -8.50
N PRO A 22 -11.53 2.69 -7.66
CA PRO A 22 -12.79 3.31 -8.09
C PRO A 22 -12.63 4.36 -9.20
N ARG A 23 -11.55 5.17 -9.16
CA ARG A 23 -11.25 6.10 -10.26
C ARG A 23 -10.97 5.36 -11.58
N ARG A 24 -10.15 4.30 -11.54
CA ARG A 24 -9.86 3.50 -12.74
C ARG A 24 -11.12 2.81 -13.26
N ALA A 25 -11.98 2.30 -12.37
CA ALA A 25 -13.26 1.70 -12.75
C ALA A 25 -14.17 2.73 -13.44
N ALA A 26 -14.27 3.94 -12.88
CA ALA A 26 -14.96 5.06 -13.50
C ALA A 26 -14.42 5.40 -14.90
N GLU A 27 -13.11 5.49 -15.06
CA GLU A 27 -12.45 5.74 -16.35
C GLU A 27 -12.76 4.64 -17.39
N MET A 28 -12.74 3.38 -16.97
CA MET A 28 -13.10 2.22 -17.80
C MET A 28 -14.57 2.26 -18.22
N PHE A 29 -15.48 2.55 -17.28
CA PHE A 29 -16.92 2.64 -17.57
C PHE A 29 -17.23 3.78 -18.54
N ARG A 30 -16.64 4.98 -18.32
CA ARG A 30 -16.76 6.12 -19.24
C ARG A 30 -16.30 5.77 -20.65
N ALA A 31 -15.19 5.04 -20.78
CA ALA A 31 -14.66 4.65 -22.09
C ALA A 31 -15.59 3.68 -22.83
N ARG A 32 -16.30 2.80 -22.11
CA ARG A 32 -17.30 1.88 -22.67
C ARG A 32 -18.61 2.59 -23.04
N HIS A 33 -18.98 3.66 -22.33
CA HIS A 33 -20.26 4.36 -22.52
C HIS A 33 -20.10 5.88 -22.76
N PRO A 34 -19.41 6.31 -23.83
CA PRO A 34 -19.09 7.73 -24.06
C PRO A 34 -20.31 8.61 -24.36
N GLN A 35 -21.44 8.02 -24.76
CA GLN A 35 -22.68 8.71 -25.15
C GLN A 35 -23.69 8.83 -24.00
N THR A 36 -23.38 8.29 -22.82
CA THR A 36 -24.29 8.29 -21.67
C THR A 36 -24.49 9.70 -21.12
N ALA A 37 -25.74 10.11 -20.92
CA ALA A 37 -26.06 11.44 -20.42
C ALA A 37 -25.73 11.61 -18.93
N ARG A 38 -25.88 10.54 -18.14
CA ARG A 38 -25.64 10.54 -16.69
C ARG A 38 -25.30 9.13 -16.19
N VAL A 39 -24.41 9.04 -15.23
CA VAL A 39 -24.02 7.78 -14.60
C VAL A 39 -24.51 7.74 -13.15
N ARG A 40 -24.99 6.60 -12.68
CA ARG A 40 -25.18 6.36 -11.24
C ARG A 40 -24.14 5.34 -10.79
N VAL A 41 -23.51 5.60 -9.65
CA VAL A 41 -22.53 4.70 -9.05
C VAL A 41 -22.99 4.35 -7.64
N THR A 42 -23.26 3.08 -7.40
CA THR A 42 -23.59 2.56 -6.07
C THR A 42 -22.36 1.90 -5.47
N LEU A 43 -21.94 2.36 -4.30
CA LEU A 43 -20.81 1.83 -3.53
C LEU A 43 -21.34 0.93 -2.41
N TYR A 44 -20.70 -0.22 -2.20
CA TYR A 44 -21.15 -1.28 -1.28
C TYR A 44 -20.10 -1.58 -0.21
N GLY A 45 -20.54 -2.20 0.89
CA GLY A 45 -19.68 -2.76 1.94
C GLY A 45 -18.66 -1.76 2.52
N SER A 46 -17.41 -2.19 2.69
CA SER A 46 -16.32 -1.35 3.23
C SER A 46 -16.05 -0.11 2.38
N LEU A 47 -16.25 -0.22 1.06
CA LEU A 47 -16.11 0.90 0.12
C LEU A 47 -17.11 2.02 0.43
N SER A 48 -18.32 1.65 0.82
CA SER A 48 -19.34 2.60 1.24
C SER A 48 -19.06 3.18 2.63
N LEU A 49 -18.70 2.31 3.59
CA LEU A 49 -18.50 2.69 4.99
C LEU A 49 -17.36 3.71 5.18
N THR A 50 -16.24 3.52 4.47
CA THR A 50 -15.04 4.37 4.64
C THR A 50 -14.79 5.29 3.45
N GLY A 51 -15.54 5.16 2.35
CA GLY A 51 -15.23 5.83 1.10
C GLY A 51 -15.23 7.36 1.16
N ARG A 52 -16.01 7.98 2.06
CA ARG A 52 -15.92 9.44 2.29
C ARG A 52 -14.57 9.85 2.86
N GLY A 53 -14.04 9.08 3.82
CA GLY A 53 -12.71 9.30 4.38
C GLY A 53 -11.58 9.01 3.38
N HIS A 54 -11.86 8.15 2.40
CA HIS A 54 -10.94 7.79 1.33
C HIS A 54 -11.13 8.60 0.02
N LEU A 55 -12.00 9.61 0.02
CA LEU A 55 -12.30 10.46 -1.14
C LEU A 55 -12.81 9.67 -2.36
N THR A 56 -13.50 8.55 -2.15
CA THR A 56 -14.01 7.67 -3.23
C THR A 56 -14.96 8.40 -4.16
N ASP A 57 -15.86 9.22 -3.61
CA ASP A 57 -16.80 10.01 -4.39
C ASP A 57 -16.10 11.01 -5.32
N GLN A 58 -15.09 11.72 -4.81
CA GLN A 58 -14.27 12.63 -5.61
C GLN A 58 -13.49 11.88 -6.68
N ALA A 59 -12.93 10.72 -6.35
CA ALA A 59 -12.16 9.89 -7.27
C ALA A 59 -13.02 9.35 -8.42
N VAL A 60 -14.23 8.84 -8.11
CA VAL A 60 -15.21 8.38 -9.09
C VAL A 60 -15.67 9.54 -9.98
N ALA A 61 -16.03 10.68 -9.39
CA ALA A 61 -16.46 11.85 -10.14
C ALA A 61 -15.38 12.33 -11.12
N GLN A 62 -14.12 12.41 -10.68
CA GLN A 62 -12.99 12.76 -11.54
C GLN A 62 -12.80 11.77 -12.69
N GLY A 63 -12.89 10.47 -12.43
CA GLY A 63 -12.75 9.43 -13.45
C GLY A 63 -13.85 9.46 -14.51
N LEU A 64 -15.06 9.88 -14.13
CA LEU A 64 -16.21 9.98 -15.02
C LEU A 64 -16.26 11.28 -15.85
N LEU A 65 -15.50 12.31 -15.51
CA LEU A 65 -15.52 13.59 -16.24
C LEU A 65 -15.37 13.39 -17.76
N PRO A 66 -16.15 14.11 -18.60
CA PRO A 66 -17.12 15.15 -18.23
C PRO A 66 -18.53 14.62 -17.90
N LEU A 67 -18.75 13.31 -17.80
CA LEU A 67 -20.06 12.75 -17.54
C LEU A 67 -20.52 13.09 -16.11
N PRO A 68 -21.74 13.64 -15.92
CA PRO A 68 -22.27 13.86 -14.58
C PRO A 68 -22.59 12.53 -13.91
N CYS A 69 -22.36 12.45 -12.61
CA CYS A 69 -22.60 11.24 -11.84
C CYS A 69 -23.29 11.47 -10.49
N ASP A 70 -24.11 10.50 -10.09
CA ASP A 70 -24.62 10.39 -8.72
C ASP A 70 -23.90 9.25 -7.99
N VAL A 71 -23.40 9.52 -6.78
CA VAL A 71 -22.80 8.49 -5.92
C VAL A 71 -23.77 8.12 -4.82
N ILE A 72 -24.17 6.85 -4.78
CA ILE A 72 -25.05 6.25 -3.77
C ILE A 72 -24.21 5.40 -2.83
N TRP A 73 -24.43 5.57 -1.53
CA TRP A 73 -23.77 4.84 -0.46
C TRP A 73 -24.72 3.75 0.06
N SER A 74 -24.40 2.49 -0.18
CA SER A 74 -25.19 1.34 0.30
C SER A 74 -24.54 0.70 1.53
N GLU A 75 -25.34 0.32 2.52
CA GLU A 75 -24.88 -0.48 3.66
C GLU A 75 -24.80 -1.98 3.33
N GLU A 76 -25.34 -2.39 2.18
CA GLU A 76 -25.29 -3.78 1.73
C GLU A 76 -23.86 -4.17 1.34
N ALA A 77 -23.47 -5.39 1.69
CA ALA A 77 -22.22 -5.99 1.25
C ALA A 77 -22.50 -7.01 0.14
N LEU A 78 -21.68 -6.99 -0.90
CA LEU A 78 -21.72 -7.98 -1.97
C LEU A 78 -20.92 -9.23 -1.56
N ALA A 79 -21.38 -10.41 -1.98
CA ALA A 79 -20.82 -11.68 -1.54
C ALA A 79 -19.37 -11.95 -2.02
N GLU A 80 -18.98 -11.44 -3.19
CA GLU A 80 -17.69 -11.76 -3.81
C GLU A 80 -16.50 -10.99 -3.21
N HIS A 81 -16.70 -9.75 -2.77
CA HIS A 81 -15.68 -8.92 -2.14
C HIS A 81 -16.33 -7.70 -1.45
N PRO A 82 -15.83 -7.25 -0.28
CA PRO A 82 -16.47 -6.17 0.48
C PRO A 82 -16.33 -4.78 -0.18
N ASN A 83 -15.34 -4.57 -1.06
CA ASN A 83 -15.19 -3.34 -1.85
C ASN A 83 -15.89 -3.45 -3.21
N GLY A 84 -17.22 -3.48 -3.22
CA GLY A 84 -18.03 -3.57 -4.43
C GLY A 84 -18.51 -2.21 -4.93
N MET A 85 -18.59 -2.06 -6.25
CA MET A 85 -19.18 -0.90 -6.90
C MET A 85 -19.99 -1.32 -8.12
N GLN A 86 -21.14 -0.67 -8.31
CA GLN A 86 -22.01 -0.87 -9.47
C GLN A 86 -22.14 0.45 -10.23
N PHE A 87 -21.79 0.43 -11.50
CA PHE A 87 -21.97 1.56 -12.42
C PHE A 87 -23.21 1.31 -13.28
N GLU A 88 -24.07 2.31 -13.38
CA GLU A 88 -25.27 2.28 -14.21
C GLU A 88 -25.26 3.46 -15.19
N ALA A 89 -25.45 3.16 -16.47
CA ALA A 89 -25.68 4.18 -17.49
C ALA A 89 -27.17 4.54 -17.51
N LEU A 90 -27.51 5.81 -17.28
CA LEU A 90 -28.90 6.25 -17.21
C LEU A 90 -29.37 6.89 -18.52
N ALA A 91 -30.58 6.53 -18.94
CA ALA A 91 -31.34 7.23 -19.97
C ALA A 91 -31.87 8.58 -19.46
N ALA A 92 -32.36 9.41 -20.37
CA ALA A 92 -32.88 10.75 -20.05
C ALA A 92 -34.11 10.72 -19.11
N ASP A 93 -34.86 9.62 -19.09
CA ASP A 93 -36.00 9.38 -18.20
C ASP A 93 -35.60 8.76 -16.84
N GLY A 94 -34.29 8.50 -16.63
CA GLY A 94 -33.76 7.87 -15.43
C GLY A 94 -33.73 6.35 -15.43
N GLY A 95 -34.15 5.69 -16.52
CA GLY A 95 -34.04 4.24 -16.70
C GLY A 95 -32.59 3.77 -16.83
N SER A 96 -32.26 2.62 -16.24
CA SER A 96 -30.94 1.99 -16.36
C SER A 96 -30.82 1.28 -17.71
N LEU A 97 -29.87 1.70 -18.54
CA LEU A 97 -29.60 1.14 -19.87
C LEU A 97 -28.64 -0.05 -19.78
N GLU A 98 -27.60 0.10 -18.96
CA GLU A 98 -26.57 -0.90 -18.76
C GLU A 98 -26.05 -0.80 -17.33
N SER A 99 -25.69 -1.94 -16.75
CA SER A 99 -25.16 -2.06 -15.41
C SER A 99 -23.90 -2.90 -15.42
N TRP A 100 -22.85 -2.41 -14.74
CA TRP A 100 -21.56 -3.06 -14.62
C TRP A 100 -21.13 -3.11 -13.16
N THR A 101 -20.96 -4.32 -12.63
CA THR A 101 -20.49 -4.55 -11.25
C THR A 101 -19.02 -4.95 -11.26
N VAL A 102 -18.23 -4.26 -10.45
CA VAL A 102 -16.78 -4.48 -10.33
C VAL A 102 -16.34 -4.34 -8.88
N PHE A 103 -15.24 -4.99 -8.52
CA PHE A 103 -14.67 -5.02 -7.18
C PHE A 103 -13.25 -4.45 -7.18
N SER A 104 -12.90 -3.69 -6.14
CA SER A 104 -11.53 -3.24 -5.90
C SER A 104 -10.84 -4.16 -4.88
N ILE A 105 -9.95 -5.03 -5.36
CA ILE A 105 -9.43 -6.18 -4.60
C ILE A 105 -8.08 -5.92 -3.91
N GLY A 106 -7.62 -4.66 -3.87
CA GLY A 106 -6.36 -4.28 -3.21
C GLY A 106 -5.28 -3.82 -4.19
N GLY A 107 -4.35 -2.97 -3.73
CA GLY A 107 -3.29 -2.38 -4.57
C GLY A 107 -3.78 -1.54 -5.76
N GLY A 108 -5.09 -1.25 -5.87
CA GLY A 108 -5.72 -0.57 -7.01
C GLY A 108 -6.14 -1.49 -8.16
N GLU A 109 -6.16 -2.81 -7.94
CA GLU A 109 -6.57 -3.81 -8.92
C GLU A 109 -8.09 -4.02 -8.91
N LEU A 110 -8.65 -4.28 -10.09
CA LEU A 110 -10.08 -4.45 -10.30
C LEU A 110 -10.40 -5.88 -10.73
N ARG A 111 -11.58 -6.35 -10.35
CA ARG A 111 -12.13 -7.65 -10.76
C ARG A 111 -13.62 -7.49 -11.07
N GLU A 112 -14.03 -7.83 -12.28
CA GLU A 112 -15.45 -7.82 -12.66
C GLU A 112 -16.23 -8.94 -11.96
N ALA A 113 -17.52 -8.71 -11.69
CA ALA A 113 -18.37 -9.72 -11.06
C ALA A 113 -18.50 -10.98 -11.91
N GLY A 114 -18.41 -12.14 -11.25
CA GLY A 114 -18.46 -13.45 -11.92
C GLY A 114 -17.15 -13.87 -12.61
N GLN A 115 -16.10 -13.04 -12.62
CA GLN A 115 -14.77 -13.43 -13.11
C GLN A 115 -13.87 -13.95 -11.98
N SER A 116 -13.09 -14.98 -12.27
CA SER A 116 -12.12 -15.55 -11.32
C SER A 116 -10.72 -14.98 -11.54
N GLY A 117 -10.20 -14.26 -10.55
CA GLY A 117 -8.84 -13.72 -10.54
C GLY A 117 -8.69 -12.34 -11.16
N ALA A 118 -7.48 -11.80 -11.05
CA ALA A 118 -7.07 -10.54 -11.66
C ALA A 118 -6.97 -10.65 -13.19
N GLU A 119 -7.27 -9.56 -13.91
CA GLU A 119 -7.13 -9.49 -15.38
C GLU A 119 -5.67 -9.62 -15.86
N THR A 120 -4.70 -9.36 -14.99
CA THR A 120 -3.29 -9.20 -15.40
C THR A 120 -2.55 -10.54 -15.55
N PRO A 121 -1.85 -10.79 -16.67
CA PRO A 121 -1.11 -12.04 -16.90
C PRO A 121 -0.06 -12.34 -15.83
N LYS A 122 0.12 -13.63 -15.50
CA LYS A 122 1.23 -14.11 -14.66
C LYS A 122 2.51 -14.11 -15.50
N LEU A 123 3.56 -13.47 -14.99
CA LEU A 123 4.84 -13.29 -15.68
C LEU A 123 5.97 -14.13 -15.05
N TYR A 124 6.04 -14.16 -13.71
CA TYR A 124 7.04 -14.93 -12.99
C TYR A 124 6.61 -16.38 -12.83
N ALA A 125 7.52 -17.31 -13.14
CA ALA A 125 7.36 -18.74 -12.87
C ALA A 125 7.45 -19.05 -11.37
N GLN A 126 8.32 -18.32 -10.66
CA GLN A 126 8.44 -18.41 -9.21
C GLN A 126 7.18 -17.83 -8.56
N THR A 127 6.77 -18.48 -7.48
CA THR A 127 5.59 -18.17 -6.67
C THR A 127 5.92 -18.10 -5.19
N THR A 128 6.98 -18.77 -4.73
CA THR A 128 7.43 -18.74 -3.33
C THR A 128 8.80 -18.08 -3.19
N MET A 129 9.12 -17.60 -1.98
CA MET A 129 10.46 -17.09 -1.69
C MET A 129 11.51 -18.19 -1.78
N LYS A 130 11.18 -19.42 -1.37
CA LYS A 130 12.05 -20.59 -1.58
C LYS A 130 12.46 -20.74 -3.04
N GLU A 131 11.52 -20.66 -3.99
CA GLU A 131 11.83 -20.77 -5.42
C GLU A 131 12.70 -19.60 -5.94
N ILE A 132 12.57 -18.41 -5.35
CA ILE A 132 13.40 -17.25 -5.66
C ILE A 132 14.84 -17.46 -5.14
N LEU A 133 15.00 -17.98 -3.92
CA LEU A 133 16.30 -18.34 -3.34
C LEU A 133 16.98 -19.45 -4.15
N ASP A 134 16.27 -20.53 -4.47
CA ASP A 134 16.77 -21.64 -5.29
C ASP A 134 17.26 -21.14 -6.67
N TRP A 135 16.54 -20.18 -7.27
CA TRP A 135 16.95 -19.55 -8.53
C TRP A 135 18.23 -18.72 -8.38
N ALA A 136 18.35 -17.94 -7.30
CA ALA A 136 19.50 -17.10 -7.02
C ALA A 136 20.76 -17.94 -6.77
N GLU A 137 20.64 -18.97 -5.94
CA GLU A 137 21.73 -19.90 -5.60
C GLU A 137 22.22 -20.69 -6.81
N SER A 138 21.30 -21.33 -7.55
CA SER A 138 21.65 -22.15 -8.72
C SER A 138 22.36 -21.36 -9.84
N ARG A 139 22.26 -20.03 -9.81
CA ARG A 139 22.85 -19.13 -10.82
C ARG A 139 23.97 -18.25 -10.28
N GLY A 140 24.22 -18.25 -8.98
CA GLY A 140 25.14 -17.31 -8.34
C GLY A 140 24.77 -15.85 -8.59
N LYS A 141 23.48 -15.52 -8.63
CA LYS A 141 22.95 -14.19 -8.93
C LYS A 141 22.21 -13.59 -7.72
N PRO A 142 22.22 -12.27 -7.56
CA PRO A 142 21.41 -11.61 -6.52
C PRO A 142 19.91 -11.68 -6.84
N LEU A 143 19.05 -11.52 -5.82
CA LEU A 143 17.60 -11.67 -5.98
C LEU A 143 17.01 -10.75 -7.05
N TRP A 144 17.39 -9.46 -7.07
CA TRP A 144 16.91 -8.50 -8.06
C TRP A 144 17.17 -8.92 -9.52
N ALA A 145 18.20 -9.74 -9.77
CA ALA A 145 18.51 -10.20 -11.12
C ALA A 145 17.42 -11.14 -11.68
N LEU A 146 16.60 -11.74 -10.81
CA LEU A 146 15.41 -12.49 -11.24
C LEU A 146 14.41 -11.55 -11.91
N ALA A 147 14.20 -10.36 -11.35
CA ALA A 147 13.26 -9.40 -11.90
C ALA A 147 13.72 -8.91 -13.29
N GLU A 148 15.01 -8.61 -13.45
CA GLU A 148 15.58 -8.28 -14.76
C GLU A 148 15.49 -9.44 -15.77
N ALA A 149 15.76 -10.67 -15.33
CA ALA A 149 15.69 -11.84 -16.20
C ALA A 149 14.26 -12.14 -16.72
N VAL A 150 13.24 -11.71 -15.97
CA VAL A 150 11.82 -11.97 -16.29
C VAL A 150 11.18 -10.78 -17.00
N GLU A 151 11.43 -9.54 -16.57
CA GLU A 151 10.79 -8.34 -17.10
C GLU A 151 11.61 -7.60 -18.16
N GLY A 152 12.90 -7.92 -18.30
CA GLY A 152 13.80 -7.28 -19.25
C GLY A 152 14.27 -5.89 -18.81
N SER A 153 14.96 -5.19 -19.72
CA SER A 153 15.59 -3.88 -19.46
C SER A 153 14.59 -2.78 -19.13
N ASP A 154 13.38 -2.84 -19.70
CA ASP A 154 12.35 -1.81 -19.53
C ASP A 154 11.85 -1.70 -18.08
N LEU A 155 12.11 -2.73 -17.25
CA LEU A 155 11.87 -2.69 -15.81
C LEU A 155 12.62 -1.52 -15.16
N TRP A 156 13.86 -1.25 -15.58
CA TRP A 156 14.71 -0.23 -14.96
C TRP A 156 14.18 1.18 -15.19
N ASP A 157 13.63 1.46 -16.37
CA ASP A 157 12.97 2.74 -16.66
C ASP A 157 11.76 2.95 -15.74
N HIS A 158 10.98 1.90 -15.51
CA HIS A 158 9.85 1.96 -14.60
C HIS A 158 10.27 2.12 -13.13
N LEU A 159 11.27 1.37 -12.67
CA LEU A 159 11.78 1.52 -11.31
C LEU A 159 12.44 2.89 -11.11
N GLY A 160 13.09 3.45 -12.14
CA GLY A 160 13.60 4.82 -12.15
C GLY A 160 12.49 5.84 -11.97
N PHE A 161 11.39 5.69 -12.72
CA PHE A 161 10.18 6.50 -12.55
C PHE A 161 9.59 6.36 -11.14
N VAL A 162 9.46 5.14 -10.63
CA VAL A 162 8.96 4.85 -9.27
C VAL A 162 9.82 5.55 -8.22
N TRP A 163 11.14 5.44 -8.33
CA TRP A 163 12.06 6.06 -7.38
C TRP A 163 11.97 7.58 -7.40
N LEU A 164 11.94 8.18 -8.59
CA LEU A 164 11.75 9.61 -8.75
C LEU A 164 10.45 10.08 -8.08
N LYS A 165 9.33 9.38 -8.32
CA LYS A 165 8.03 9.75 -7.72
C LYS A 165 7.98 9.55 -6.21
N MET A 166 8.71 8.56 -5.68
CA MET A 166 8.92 8.40 -4.25
C MET A 166 9.69 9.58 -3.64
N GLN A 167 10.76 10.04 -4.30
CA GLN A 167 11.54 11.19 -3.86
C GLN A 167 10.73 12.50 -3.91
N GLU A 168 9.96 12.71 -4.98
CA GLU A 168 9.05 13.85 -5.11
C GLU A 168 8.01 13.87 -3.98
N ALA A 169 7.42 12.73 -3.63
CA ALA A 169 6.45 12.63 -2.54
C ALA A 169 7.07 12.94 -1.16
N ILE A 170 8.31 12.49 -0.90
CA ILE A 170 9.06 12.88 0.31
C ILE A 170 9.25 14.40 0.33
N ALA A 171 9.72 14.99 -0.78
CA ALA A 171 9.99 16.41 -0.88
C ALA A 171 8.73 17.26 -0.66
N ALA A 172 7.61 16.89 -1.31
CA ALA A 172 6.33 17.56 -1.14
C ALA A 172 5.84 17.51 0.31
N GLY A 173 5.81 16.31 0.92
CA GLY A 173 5.37 16.16 2.30
C GLY A 173 6.23 16.86 3.34
N LEU A 174 7.52 17.08 3.06
CA LEU A 174 8.42 17.86 3.93
C LEU A 174 8.22 19.38 3.83
N ASP A 175 7.64 19.87 2.73
CA ASP A 175 7.38 21.30 2.51
C ASP A 175 5.97 21.71 3.00
N GLU A 176 5.02 20.78 2.96
CA GLU A 176 3.62 20.98 3.36
C GLU A 176 3.46 21.23 4.89
N GLU A 177 2.62 22.21 5.25
CA GLU A 177 2.25 22.55 6.63
C GLU A 177 0.73 22.58 6.81
N GLY A 178 0.26 22.65 8.06
CA GLY A 178 -1.15 22.77 8.43
C GLY A 178 -1.84 21.46 8.80
N SER A 179 -3.17 21.48 8.83
CA SER A 179 -4.03 20.35 9.19
C SER A 179 -4.37 19.47 7.99
N LEU A 180 -4.45 18.16 8.20
CA LEU A 180 -4.98 17.22 7.23
C LEU A 180 -6.52 17.34 7.11
N PRO A 181 -7.10 17.06 5.94
CA PRO A 181 -8.56 17.07 5.72
C PRO A 181 -9.26 15.93 6.49
N GLY A 182 -10.59 15.83 6.43
CA GLY A 182 -11.32 14.69 6.99
C GLY A 182 -11.83 14.84 8.43
N GLY A 183 -11.65 16.00 9.06
CA GLY A 183 -12.35 16.35 10.32
C GLY A 183 -11.68 15.90 11.61
N LEU A 184 -10.51 15.25 11.56
CA LEU A 184 -9.68 14.99 12.75
C LEU A 184 -8.83 16.19 13.20
N ASN A 185 -8.70 17.22 12.35
CA ASN A 185 -7.79 18.36 12.57
C ASN A 185 -6.34 17.93 12.89
N LEU A 186 -5.93 16.78 12.34
CA LEU A 186 -4.60 16.21 12.58
C LEU A 186 -3.53 17.09 11.93
N GLN A 187 -2.61 17.60 12.74
CA GLN A 187 -1.51 18.43 12.25
C GLN A 187 -0.47 17.60 11.51
N ARG A 188 0.04 18.14 10.40
CA ARG A 188 1.25 17.64 9.73
C ARG A 188 2.47 17.80 10.65
N LYS A 189 3.32 16.78 10.69
CA LYS A 189 4.46 16.67 11.62
C LYS A 189 5.79 16.50 10.89
N ALA A 190 5.80 16.08 9.62
CA ALA A 190 7.00 15.72 8.89
C ALA A 190 8.10 16.81 8.92
N ARG A 191 7.75 18.04 8.56
CA ARG A 191 8.66 19.20 8.57
C ARG A 191 9.22 19.51 9.96
N GLY A 192 8.36 19.44 10.98
CA GLY A 192 8.73 19.65 12.37
C GLY A 192 9.70 18.58 12.89
N PHE A 193 9.47 17.32 12.51
CA PHE A 193 10.38 16.21 12.78
C PHE A 193 11.74 16.46 12.13
N LEU A 194 11.79 16.75 10.83
CA LEU A 194 13.05 17.00 10.12
C LEU A 194 13.86 18.14 10.76
N THR A 195 13.19 19.23 11.17
CA THR A 195 13.82 20.38 11.81
C THR A 195 14.48 20.00 13.14
N ARG A 196 13.78 19.23 13.99
CA ARG A 196 14.32 18.78 15.28
C ARG A 196 15.46 17.78 15.11
N VAL A 197 15.38 16.91 14.11
CA VAL A 197 16.37 15.87 13.84
C VAL A 197 17.75 16.43 13.49
N LYS A 198 17.81 17.59 12.83
CA LYS A 198 19.07 18.30 12.55
C LYS A 198 19.85 18.68 13.82
N GLN A 199 19.21 18.69 14.98
CA GLN A 199 19.81 19.03 16.28
C GLN A 199 20.20 17.77 17.09
N LEU A 200 19.84 16.57 16.62
CA LEU A 200 20.08 15.32 17.34
C LEU A 200 21.46 14.73 17.01
N ARG A 201 22.01 13.96 17.96
CA ARG A 201 23.18 13.11 17.72
C ARG A 201 22.86 12.06 16.65
N ARG A 202 23.88 11.59 15.91
CA ARG A 202 23.73 10.67 14.75
C ARG A 202 22.82 9.46 15.02
N SER A 203 22.96 8.77 16.16
CA SER A 203 22.13 7.60 16.50
C SER A 203 20.65 7.92 16.71
N ALA A 204 20.34 9.02 17.41
CA ALA A 204 18.98 9.53 17.55
C ALA A 204 18.46 10.15 16.24
N GLY A 205 19.37 10.65 15.39
CA GLY A 205 19.09 11.20 14.08
C GLY A 205 18.55 10.15 13.09
N ARG A 206 18.98 8.88 13.20
CA ARG A 206 18.49 7.77 12.36
C ARG A 206 16.97 7.59 12.46
N THR A 207 16.48 7.31 13.66
CA THR A 207 15.05 7.13 13.94
C THR A 207 14.25 8.34 13.50
N GLY A 208 14.79 9.53 13.76
CA GLY A 208 14.17 10.78 13.39
C GLY A 208 14.08 11.01 11.87
N LEU A 209 15.13 10.70 11.11
CA LEU A 209 15.14 10.85 9.64
C LEU A 209 14.17 9.87 8.98
N LEU A 210 14.20 8.59 9.39
CA LEU A 210 13.25 7.58 8.91
C LEU A 210 11.81 8.01 9.18
N SER A 211 11.53 8.48 10.41
CA SER A 211 10.22 8.99 10.77
C SER A 211 9.83 10.21 9.94
N ALA A 212 10.73 11.18 9.77
CA ALA A 212 10.43 12.39 9.00
C ALA A 212 10.05 12.08 7.55
N HIS A 213 10.79 11.19 6.88
CA HIS A 213 10.48 10.79 5.50
C HIS A 213 9.21 9.95 5.39
N ALA A 214 8.98 9.00 6.30
CA ALA A 214 7.78 8.19 6.29
C ALA A 214 6.53 9.04 6.56
N LEU A 215 6.60 9.95 7.54
CA LEU A 215 5.55 10.92 7.83
C LEU A 215 5.28 11.82 6.62
N ALA A 216 6.31 12.33 5.94
CA ALA A 216 6.15 13.20 4.78
C ALA A 216 5.27 12.55 3.70
N VAL A 217 5.62 11.32 3.30
CA VAL A 217 4.87 10.61 2.26
C VAL A 217 3.46 10.24 2.73
N SER A 218 3.30 9.77 3.97
CA SER A 218 1.99 9.40 4.51
C SER A 218 1.06 10.62 4.71
N GLU A 219 1.59 11.77 5.12
CA GLU A 219 0.83 13.02 5.26
C GLU A 219 0.44 13.57 3.88
N HIS A 220 1.35 13.53 2.90
CA HIS A 220 1.04 13.89 1.51
C HIS A 220 -0.06 12.98 0.92
N ASN A 221 0.03 11.67 1.13
CA ASN A 221 -0.99 10.70 0.75
C ASN A 221 -2.36 11.00 1.40
N ALA A 222 -2.37 11.22 2.73
CA ALA A 222 -3.59 11.49 3.49
C ALA A 222 -4.33 12.76 3.03
N ALA A 223 -3.64 13.69 2.37
CA ALA A 223 -4.21 14.90 1.79
C ALA A 223 -4.66 14.74 0.33
N GLY A 224 -4.61 13.53 -0.24
CA GLY A 224 -4.97 13.27 -1.64
C GLY A 224 -3.83 13.54 -2.63
N GLY A 225 -2.60 13.68 -2.14
CA GLY A 225 -1.40 13.80 -2.98
C GLY A 225 -1.14 12.55 -3.83
N PHE A 226 -0.35 12.69 -4.88
CA PHE A 226 0.02 11.56 -5.74
C PHE A 226 1.23 10.82 -5.16
N VAL A 227 1.10 9.51 -4.97
CA VAL A 227 2.11 8.64 -4.37
C VAL A 227 2.30 7.37 -5.18
N VAL A 228 3.38 6.63 -4.90
CA VAL A 228 3.58 5.28 -5.43
C VAL A 228 3.14 4.26 -4.38
N THR A 229 2.36 3.26 -4.79
CA THR A 229 1.97 2.15 -3.90
C THR A 229 3.17 1.31 -3.50
N ALA A 230 3.28 0.91 -2.23
CA ALA A 230 4.38 0.06 -1.75
C ALA A 230 4.00 -0.80 -0.50
N PRO A 231 3.14 -1.83 -0.61
CA PRO A 231 2.38 -2.22 -1.81
C PRO A 231 1.02 -1.51 -1.94
N THR A 232 0.62 -0.67 -0.97
CA THR A 232 -0.61 0.14 -1.03
C THR A 232 -0.30 1.62 -0.76
N CYS A 233 -1.28 2.50 -0.99
CA CYS A 233 -1.20 3.92 -0.60
C CYS A 233 -1.13 4.06 0.93
N GLY A 234 -1.80 3.18 1.69
CA GLY A 234 -1.78 3.22 3.16
C GLY A 234 -0.40 2.96 3.76
N SER A 235 0.48 2.26 3.04
CA SER A 235 1.84 1.91 3.47
C SER A 235 2.96 2.54 2.62
N CYS A 236 2.62 3.52 1.77
CA CYS A 236 3.54 4.10 0.79
C CYS A 236 4.74 4.85 1.38
N GLY A 237 4.74 5.16 2.69
CA GLY A 237 5.83 5.89 3.33
C GLY A 237 6.99 5.00 3.80
N VAL A 238 6.78 3.70 3.96
CA VAL A 238 7.78 2.80 4.57
C VAL A 238 9.02 2.64 3.70
N LEU A 239 8.83 2.11 2.49
CA LEU A 239 9.91 1.81 1.56
C LEU A 239 10.74 3.05 1.17
N PRO A 240 10.14 4.18 0.71
CA PRO A 240 10.92 5.32 0.30
C PRO A 240 11.68 5.98 1.48
N ALA A 241 11.14 5.93 2.70
CA ALA A 241 11.85 6.44 3.87
C ALA A 241 13.15 5.67 4.15
N VAL A 242 13.09 4.34 4.10
CA VAL A 242 14.26 3.46 4.32
C VAL A 242 15.29 3.65 3.21
N LEU A 243 14.85 3.63 1.95
CA LEU A 243 15.74 3.81 0.80
C LEU A 243 16.41 5.19 0.80
N SER A 244 15.66 6.26 1.07
CA SER A 244 16.20 7.62 1.13
C SER A 244 17.20 7.79 2.28
N TYR A 245 16.92 7.17 3.44
CA TYR A 245 17.86 7.16 4.56
C TYR A 245 19.17 6.46 4.18
N LEU A 246 19.10 5.24 3.64
CA LEU A 246 20.28 4.46 3.26
C LEU A 246 21.07 5.11 2.12
N GLN A 247 20.39 5.66 1.11
CA GLN A 247 21.02 6.42 0.05
C GLN A 247 21.91 7.53 0.61
N ARG A 248 21.38 8.29 1.57
CA ARG A 248 22.09 9.40 2.19
C ARG A 248 23.22 8.94 3.13
N ASP A 249 22.98 7.94 3.96
CA ASP A 249 23.96 7.51 4.98
C ASP A 249 25.15 6.76 4.36
N LEU A 250 24.91 6.04 3.26
CA LEU A 250 25.93 5.25 2.55
C LEU A 250 26.47 5.94 1.28
N GLY A 251 25.85 7.04 0.82
CA GLY A 251 26.26 7.76 -0.39
C GLY A 251 26.03 6.97 -1.68
N LEU A 252 24.89 6.27 -1.78
CA LEU A 252 24.59 5.36 -2.89
C LEU A 252 24.07 6.10 -4.13
N GLU A 253 24.46 5.61 -5.30
CA GLU A 253 23.89 6.03 -6.59
C GLU A 253 22.52 5.38 -6.83
N ASP A 254 21.67 6.03 -7.64
CA ASP A 254 20.29 5.58 -7.90
C ASP A 254 20.20 4.15 -8.43
N GLU A 255 21.20 3.67 -9.18
CA GLU A 255 21.24 2.29 -9.70
C GLU A 255 21.11 1.24 -8.57
N TYR A 256 21.74 1.48 -7.41
CA TYR A 256 21.61 0.59 -6.26
C TYR A 256 20.20 0.61 -5.68
N LEU A 257 19.54 1.78 -5.68
CA LEU A 257 18.17 1.95 -5.20
C LEU A 257 17.19 1.23 -6.14
N LEU A 258 17.42 1.23 -7.45
CA LEU A 258 16.58 0.49 -8.39
C LEU A 258 16.70 -1.02 -8.17
N ARG A 259 17.92 -1.53 -7.95
CA ARG A 259 18.13 -2.94 -7.56
C ARG A 259 17.44 -3.28 -6.25
N ALA A 260 17.45 -2.37 -5.28
CA ALA A 260 16.74 -2.57 -4.01
C ALA A 260 15.22 -2.58 -4.19
N LEU A 261 14.67 -1.70 -5.04
CA LEU A 261 13.25 -1.69 -5.40
C LEU A 261 12.82 -2.98 -6.09
N ALA A 262 13.66 -3.56 -6.95
CA ALA A 262 13.41 -4.86 -7.58
C ALA A 262 13.32 -5.98 -6.53
N THR A 263 14.25 -6.03 -5.57
CA THR A 263 14.22 -7.02 -4.47
C THR A 263 13.02 -6.84 -3.54
N ALA A 264 12.73 -5.60 -3.13
CA ALA A 264 11.50 -5.27 -2.40
C ALA A 264 10.26 -5.72 -3.19
N GLY A 265 10.27 -5.52 -4.52
CA GLY A 265 9.18 -5.89 -5.40
C GLY A 265 8.93 -7.39 -5.39
N LEU A 266 9.98 -8.21 -5.50
CA LEU A 266 9.87 -9.67 -5.42
C LEU A 266 9.24 -10.13 -4.09
N VAL A 267 9.67 -9.56 -2.96
CA VAL A 267 9.09 -9.86 -1.63
C VAL A 267 7.60 -9.54 -1.59
N GLY A 268 7.23 -8.31 -1.97
CA GLY A 268 5.82 -7.90 -1.96
C GLY A 268 4.95 -8.72 -2.92
N ASN A 269 5.52 -9.16 -4.04
CA ASN A 269 4.83 -9.98 -5.03
C ASN A 269 4.58 -11.42 -4.55
N VAL A 270 5.50 -12.00 -3.77
CA VAL A 270 5.28 -13.29 -3.09
C VAL A 270 4.08 -13.17 -2.14
N VAL A 271 4.01 -12.10 -1.34
CA VAL A 271 2.87 -11.89 -0.43
C VAL A 271 1.58 -11.68 -1.21
N LYS A 272 1.59 -10.80 -2.21
CA LYS A 272 0.41 -10.52 -3.05
C LYS A 272 -0.11 -11.78 -3.75
N HIS A 273 0.78 -12.70 -4.13
CA HIS A 273 0.41 -13.90 -4.86
C HIS A 273 -0.19 -15.00 -3.97
N ASN A 274 0.37 -15.21 -2.78
CA ASN A 274 0.01 -16.32 -1.90
C ASN A 274 -0.95 -15.95 -0.77
N ALA A 275 -1.12 -14.65 -0.53
CA ALA A 275 -2.03 -14.10 0.47
C ALA A 275 -2.80 -12.91 -0.13
N SER A 276 -3.04 -11.87 0.65
CA SER A 276 -3.61 -10.61 0.19
C SER A 276 -2.81 -9.41 0.68
N ILE A 277 -2.87 -8.32 -0.08
CA ILE A 277 -2.39 -6.99 0.31
C ILE A 277 -3.55 -6.02 0.58
N SER A 278 -4.77 -6.54 0.72
CA SER A 278 -5.99 -5.77 0.98
C SER A 278 -6.24 -5.66 2.48
N GLY A 279 -6.29 -4.41 2.98
CA GLY A 279 -6.68 -4.12 4.37
C GLY A 279 -8.07 -4.65 4.74
N ALA A 280 -8.97 -4.76 3.76
CA ALA A 280 -10.31 -5.32 3.92
C ALA A 280 -10.34 -6.85 4.06
N GLU A 281 -9.30 -7.55 3.61
CA GLU A 281 -9.23 -9.02 3.66
C GLU A 281 -8.36 -9.52 4.81
N VAL A 282 -7.15 -8.97 4.97
CA VAL A 282 -6.16 -9.47 5.93
C VAL A 282 -5.72 -8.44 6.97
N GLY A 283 -6.33 -7.24 6.98
CA GLY A 283 -5.92 -6.16 7.89
C GLY A 283 -4.62 -5.48 7.48
N CYS A 284 -4.08 -4.65 8.37
CA CYS A 284 -2.95 -3.76 8.07
C CYS A 284 -1.62 -4.52 8.02
N GLN A 285 -1.57 -5.77 8.47
CA GLN A 285 -0.45 -6.69 8.24
C GLN A 285 -0.19 -6.91 6.73
N GLY A 286 -1.25 -6.98 5.91
CA GLY A 286 -1.14 -7.10 4.45
C GLY A 286 -0.68 -5.82 3.74
N GLU A 287 -0.68 -4.68 4.44
CA GLU A 287 -0.30 -3.39 3.88
C GLU A 287 1.03 -2.91 4.46
N VAL A 288 1.02 -2.49 5.73
CA VAL A 288 2.21 -1.95 6.42
C VAL A 288 3.18 -3.07 6.80
N GLY A 289 2.68 -4.26 7.17
CA GLY A 289 3.54 -5.41 7.45
C GLY A 289 4.32 -5.83 6.20
N VAL A 290 3.63 -5.95 5.07
CA VAL A 290 4.28 -6.23 3.76
C VAL A 290 5.26 -5.13 3.36
N ALA A 291 4.89 -3.85 3.52
CA ALA A 291 5.81 -2.75 3.25
C ALA A 291 7.07 -2.80 4.14
N CYS A 292 6.93 -3.21 5.40
CA CYS A 292 8.05 -3.43 6.31
C CYS A 292 8.96 -4.56 5.80
N ALA A 293 8.39 -5.70 5.39
CA ALA A 293 9.14 -6.82 4.82
C ALA A 293 9.89 -6.44 3.54
N MET A 294 9.20 -5.75 2.63
CA MET A 294 9.78 -5.21 1.40
C MET A 294 10.97 -4.29 1.69
N ALA A 295 10.81 -3.34 2.61
CA ALA A 295 11.84 -2.39 2.99
C ALA A 295 13.00 -3.05 3.74
N ALA A 296 12.74 -4.06 4.58
CA ALA A 296 13.77 -4.81 5.29
C ALA A 296 14.65 -5.61 4.32
N ALA A 297 14.05 -6.29 3.34
CA ALA A 297 14.78 -7.01 2.31
C ALA A 297 15.66 -6.08 1.46
N ALA A 298 15.10 -4.95 1.03
CA ALA A 298 15.83 -3.93 0.29
C ALA A 298 17.00 -3.35 1.11
N ALA A 299 16.77 -3.06 2.39
CA ALA A 299 17.82 -2.58 3.29
C ALA A 299 18.93 -3.62 3.50
N ALA A 300 18.57 -4.88 3.75
CA ALA A 300 19.53 -5.96 3.92
C ALA A 300 20.40 -6.13 2.68
N GLN A 301 19.82 -6.03 1.48
CA GLN A 301 20.58 -6.04 0.24
C GLN A 301 21.57 -4.87 0.14
N LEU A 302 21.12 -3.64 0.39
CA LEU A 302 21.98 -2.45 0.28
C LEU A 302 23.12 -2.46 1.29
N LEU A 303 22.93 -3.14 2.41
CA LEU A 303 23.93 -3.33 3.47
C LEU A 303 24.83 -4.56 3.24
N GLY A 304 24.68 -5.27 2.12
CA GLY A 304 25.57 -6.36 1.71
C GLY A 304 25.17 -7.76 2.21
N GLY A 305 23.90 -7.97 2.54
CA GLY A 305 23.39 -9.25 2.99
C GLY A 305 23.37 -10.33 1.90
N SER A 306 23.54 -11.58 2.32
CA SER A 306 23.34 -12.75 1.45
C SER A 306 21.85 -12.93 1.10
N PRO A 307 21.50 -13.72 0.06
CA PRO A 307 20.12 -14.05 -0.25
C PRO A 307 19.31 -14.55 0.97
N HIS A 308 19.91 -15.39 1.82
CA HIS A 308 19.27 -15.85 3.05
C HIS A 308 19.08 -14.74 4.09
N GLN A 309 20.03 -13.81 4.24
CA GLN A 309 19.85 -12.68 5.15
C GLN A 309 18.81 -11.68 4.64
N ILE A 310 18.68 -11.53 3.32
CA ILE A 310 17.63 -10.72 2.69
C ILE A 310 16.25 -11.32 2.98
N GLU A 311 16.10 -12.62 2.80
CA GLU A 311 14.86 -13.33 3.12
C GLU A 311 14.57 -13.29 4.63
N TYR A 312 15.58 -13.50 5.49
CA TYR A 312 15.39 -13.42 6.94
C TYR A 312 14.98 -12.01 7.40
N ALA A 313 15.53 -10.96 6.81
CA ALA A 313 15.10 -9.59 7.10
C ALA A 313 13.64 -9.35 6.69
N ALA A 314 13.23 -9.89 5.53
CA ALA A 314 11.85 -9.81 5.07
C ALA A 314 10.89 -10.54 6.02
N GLU A 315 11.29 -11.72 6.47
CA GLU A 315 10.58 -12.57 7.42
C GLU A 315 10.31 -11.85 8.73
N ILE A 316 11.36 -11.39 9.43
CA ILE A 316 11.24 -10.59 10.66
C ILE A 316 10.35 -9.36 10.42
N GLY A 317 10.51 -8.71 9.26
CA GLY A 317 9.72 -7.55 8.86
C GLY A 317 8.22 -7.83 8.85
N LEU A 318 7.81 -8.99 8.32
CA LEU A 318 6.40 -9.39 8.27
C LEU A 318 5.91 -10.00 9.60
N GLU A 319 6.72 -10.86 10.22
CA GLU A 319 6.42 -11.58 11.47
C GLU A 319 5.99 -10.59 12.58
N HIS A 320 6.75 -9.51 12.75
CA HIS A 320 6.47 -8.49 13.75
C HIS A 320 5.25 -7.59 13.46
N HIS A 321 4.49 -7.89 12.41
CA HIS A 321 3.22 -7.24 12.08
C HIS A 321 2.04 -8.22 12.02
N LEU A 322 2.25 -9.52 12.29
CA LEU A 322 1.17 -10.49 12.29
C LEU A 322 0.07 -10.11 13.32
N GLY A 323 -1.19 -10.22 12.89
CA GLY A 323 -2.38 -9.84 13.66
C GLY A 323 -2.71 -8.34 13.64
N LEU A 324 -1.96 -7.51 12.90
CA LEU A 324 -2.23 -6.06 12.86
C LEU A 324 -3.54 -5.75 12.11
N THR A 325 -4.52 -5.22 12.85
CA THR A 325 -5.85 -4.84 12.36
C THR A 325 -5.85 -3.58 11.49
N CYS A 326 -6.86 -3.37 10.63
CA CYS A 326 -7.01 -2.17 9.81
C CYS A 326 -8.32 -1.44 10.17
N ASP A 327 -8.34 -0.72 11.28
CA ASP A 327 -9.52 0.01 11.75
C ASP A 327 -9.19 1.50 11.96
N PRO A 328 -9.09 2.28 10.87
CA PRO A 328 -8.74 3.69 10.94
C PRO A 328 -9.84 4.55 11.56
N ILE A 329 -9.45 5.55 12.33
CA ILE A 329 -10.38 6.50 12.94
C ILE A 329 -11.13 7.28 11.83
N LEU A 330 -12.46 7.32 11.92
CA LEU A 330 -13.37 7.93 10.93
C LEU A 330 -13.19 7.39 9.50
N GLY A 331 -12.58 6.21 9.31
CA GLY A 331 -12.31 5.67 7.98
C GLY A 331 -11.25 6.46 7.21
N LEU A 332 -10.40 7.22 7.90
CA LEU A 332 -9.36 8.07 7.29
C LEU A 332 -8.00 7.36 7.30
N VAL A 333 -7.25 7.45 6.20
CA VAL A 333 -5.85 6.99 6.15
C VAL A 333 -4.92 7.96 6.88
N GLN A 334 -5.18 8.17 8.17
CA GLN A 334 -4.50 9.13 9.05
C GLN A 334 -4.06 8.45 10.34
N VAL A 335 -5.01 8.12 11.22
CA VAL A 335 -4.73 7.47 12.51
C VAL A 335 -5.33 6.06 12.50
N PRO A 336 -4.53 5.01 12.73
CA PRO A 336 -3.10 4.98 13.05
C PRO A 336 -2.15 4.87 11.84
N CYS A 337 -2.64 5.07 10.62
CA CYS A 337 -1.89 4.78 9.38
C CYS A 337 -0.55 5.54 9.26
N ILE A 338 -0.53 6.83 9.58
CA ILE A 338 0.64 7.70 9.45
C ILE A 338 1.76 7.25 10.40
N GLU A 339 1.47 7.02 11.68
CA GLU A 339 2.49 6.57 12.62
C GLU A 339 2.94 5.13 12.35
N ARG A 340 2.06 4.26 11.86
CA ARG A 340 2.41 2.89 11.46
C ARG A 340 3.48 2.88 10.38
N ASN A 341 3.44 3.80 9.41
CA ASN A 341 4.49 3.92 8.39
C ASN A 341 5.86 4.26 9.01
N ALA A 342 5.89 5.23 9.93
CA ALA A 342 7.14 5.63 10.59
C ALA A 342 7.75 4.48 11.41
N PHE A 343 6.94 3.79 12.22
CA PHE A 343 7.42 2.67 13.03
C PHE A 343 7.80 1.45 12.18
N ALA A 344 7.09 1.18 11.08
CA ALA A 344 7.46 0.13 10.14
C ALA A 344 8.78 0.44 9.44
N ALA A 345 9.05 1.69 9.04
CA ALA A 345 10.35 2.07 8.46
C ALA A 345 11.51 1.86 9.45
N ILE A 346 11.32 2.22 10.72
CA ILE A 346 12.30 1.97 11.78
C ILE A 346 12.53 0.46 11.97
N ARG A 347 11.45 -0.32 12.03
CA ARG A 347 11.52 -1.77 12.21
C ARG A 347 12.17 -2.47 11.02
N ALA A 348 11.88 -2.04 9.81
CA ALA A 348 12.46 -2.59 8.59
C ALA A 348 13.99 -2.49 8.58
N LEU A 349 14.53 -1.30 8.92
CA LEU A 349 15.99 -1.14 9.03
C LEU A 349 16.57 -1.97 10.19
N ALA A 350 15.89 -2.02 11.34
CA ALA A 350 16.34 -2.83 12.47
C ALA A 350 16.35 -4.34 12.15
N ALA A 351 15.36 -4.84 11.40
CA ALA A 351 15.28 -6.22 10.94
C ALA A 351 16.43 -6.55 9.98
N ALA A 352 16.75 -5.64 9.05
CA ALA A 352 17.90 -5.78 8.17
C ALA A 352 19.22 -5.84 8.95
N GLU A 353 19.45 -4.90 9.88
CA GLU A 353 20.65 -4.88 10.73
C GLU A 353 20.76 -6.16 11.57
N TYR A 354 19.65 -6.65 12.13
CA TYR A 354 19.63 -7.90 12.89
C TYR A 354 20.00 -9.11 12.02
N ALA A 355 19.39 -9.24 10.84
CA ALA A 355 19.66 -10.37 9.93
C ALA A 355 21.11 -10.38 9.44
N LEU A 356 21.74 -9.22 9.27
CA LEU A 356 23.14 -9.11 8.86
C LEU A 356 24.13 -9.53 9.95
N LEU A 357 23.75 -9.35 11.21
CA LEU A 357 24.54 -9.79 12.36
C LEU A 357 24.39 -11.30 12.65
N SER A 358 23.41 -11.95 12.04
CA SER A 358 23.23 -13.40 12.09
C SER A 358 23.95 -14.11 10.93
N ASP A 359 23.94 -15.44 10.94
CA ASP A 359 24.42 -16.27 9.83
C ASP A 359 23.35 -16.48 8.74
N GLY A 360 22.22 -15.78 8.83
CA GLY A 360 21.09 -15.87 7.91
C GLY A 360 20.22 -17.10 8.10
N ARG A 361 20.51 -17.99 9.06
CA ARG A 361 19.68 -19.16 9.35
C ARG A 361 18.60 -18.83 10.35
N HIS A 362 17.41 -19.35 10.11
CA HIS A 362 16.26 -19.22 10.99
C HIS A 362 15.29 -20.38 10.77
N LEU A 363 14.36 -20.56 11.72
CA LEU A 363 13.48 -21.73 11.74
C LEU A 363 12.23 -21.56 10.88
N ILE A 364 11.73 -20.33 10.78
CA ILE A 364 10.44 -20.01 10.17
C ILE A 364 10.70 -19.30 8.85
N SER A 365 10.51 -20.00 7.74
CA SER A 365 10.69 -19.39 6.40
C SER A 365 9.73 -18.22 6.16
N PHE A 366 10.13 -17.29 5.28
CA PHE A 366 9.25 -16.21 4.82
C PHE A 366 7.91 -16.74 4.28
N ASP A 367 7.94 -17.84 3.52
CA ASP A 367 6.72 -18.46 2.98
C ASP A 367 5.76 -18.92 4.09
N GLN A 368 6.27 -19.45 5.21
CA GLN A 368 5.45 -19.81 6.38
C GLN A 368 4.87 -18.59 7.09
N VAL A 369 5.60 -17.47 7.15
CA VAL A 369 5.07 -16.21 7.70
C VAL A 369 3.96 -15.66 6.80
N VAL A 370 4.08 -15.77 5.47
CA VAL A 370 3.01 -15.38 4.55
C VAL A 370 1.76 -16.24 4.73
N GLU A 371 1.92 -17.55 4.91
CA GLU A 371 0.81 -18.46 5.23
C GLU A 371 0.14 -18.09 6.56
N ALA A 372 0.93 -17.84 7.61
CA ALA A 372 0.42 -17.38 8.90
C ALA A 372 -0.31 -16.03 8.79
N MET A 373 0.17 -15.10 7.97
CA MET A 373 -0.50 -13.83 7.69
C MET A 373 -1.87 -14.05 7.04
N GLN A 374 -1.96 -14.94 6.05
CA GLN A 374 -3.22 -15.26 5.39
C GLN A 374 -4.22 -15.86 6.37
N GLN A 375 -3.80 -16.82 7.18
CA GLN A 375 -4.66 -17.47 8.17
C GLN A 375 -5.13 -16.49 9.25
N THR A 376 -4.22 -15.70 9.83
CA THR A 376 -4.58 -14.68 10.81
C THR A 376 -5.51 -13.63 10.23
N GLY A 377 -5.33 -13.24 8.98
CA GLY A 377 -6.21 -12.32 8.26
C GLY A 377 -7.64 -12.87 8.09
N HIS A 378 -7.75 -14.15 7.71
CA HIS A 378 -9.04 -14.85 7.65
C HIS A 378 -9.74 -14.85 9.01
N ASP A 379 -8.99 -15.08 10.09
CA ASP A 379 -9.53 -15.20 11.45
C ASP A 379 -9.83 -13.84 12.11
N LEU A 380 -9.37 -12.72 11.54
CA LEU A 380 -9.72 -11.39 12.00
C LEU A 380 -11.23 -11.12 11.80
N PRO A 381 -11.98 -10.77 12.86
CA PRO A 381 -13.37 -10.35 12.72
C PRO A 381 -13.51 -9.16 11.77
N SER A 382 -14.58 -9.13 10.96
CA SER A 382 -14.79 -8.12 9.91
C SER A 382 -14.73 -6.67 10.41
N LEU A 383 -15.21 -6.42 11.64
CA LEU A 383 -15.21 -5.09 12.27
C LEU A 383 -13.81 -4.56 12.60
N TYR A 384 -12.77 -5.40 12.61
CA TYR A 384 -11.37 -5.00 12.80
C TYR A 384 -10.58 -4.92 11.48
N ARG A 385 -11.27 -5.10 10.35
CA ARG A 385 -10.76 -4.82 9.01
C ARG A 385 -11.26 -3.42 8.58
N GLU A 386 -10.98 -3.03 7.34
CA GLU A 386 -11.18 -1.69 6.76
C GLU A 386 -12.65 -1.21 6.75
N THR A 387 -13.24 -0.99 7.94
CA THR A 387 -14.66 -0.67 8.14
C THR A 387 -14.88 0.52 9.07
N ALA A 388 -13.91 0.87 9.92
CA ALA A 388 -14.00 1.91 10.93
C ALA A 388 -15.11 1.68 11.99
N LEU A 389 -15.52 0.42 12.20
CA LEU A 389 -16.59 0.04 13.13
C LEU A 389 -16.06 -0.55 14.45
N GLY A 390 -14.75 -0.80 14.53
CA GLY A 390 -14.13 -1.55 15.60
C GLY A 390 -13.15 -0.74 16.43
N GLY A 391 -12.21 -1.45 17.07
CA GLY A 391 -10.94 -0.95 17.59
C GLY A 391 -10.89 0.52 18.05
N LEU A 392 -9.91 1.25 17.49
CA LEU A 392 -9.64 2.65 17.82
C LEU A 392 -10.77 3.56 17.33
N ALA A 393 -11.38 3.23 16.20
CA ALA A 393 -12.43 4.04 15.59
C ALA A 393 -13.66 4.18 16.52
N LYS A 394 -14.14 3.04 17.05
CA LYS A 394 -15.26 2.97 17.98
C LYS A 394 -14.97 3.64 19.32
N VAL A 395 -13.77 3.43 19.87
CA VAL A 395 -13.36 4.06 21.15
C VAL A 395 -13.30 5.57 21.00
N TYR A 396 -12.75 6.07 19.89
CA TYR A 396 -12.66 7.50 19.61
C TYR A 396 -14.04 8.13 19.43
N GLN A 397 -14.92 7.51 18.64
CA GLN A 397 -16.29 8.01 18.45
C GLN A 397 -17.04 8.10 19.79
N GLY A 398 -16.97 7.05 20.61
CA GLY A 398 -17.60 7.06 21.92
C GLY A 398 -17.00 8.10 22.89
N ALA A 399 -15.75 8.52 22.71
CA ALA A 399 -15.17 9.63 23.47
C ALA A 399 -15.73 10.98 23.02
N ARG A 400 -15.82 11.24 21.71
CA ARG A 400 -16.43 12.46 21.16
C ARG A 400 -17.89 12.61 21.58
N ASP A 401 -18.67 11.53 21.52
CA ASP A 401 -20.09 11.57 21.87
C ASP A 401 -20.29 11.96 23.35
N ARG A 402 -19.37 11.55 24.24
CA ARG A 402 -19.38 11.93 25.66
C ARG A 402 -18.95 13.37 25.92
N GLU A 403 -18.10 13.95 25.09
CA GLU A 403 -17.68 15.36 25.21
C GLU A 403 -18.75 16.33 24.69
N GLN A 404 -19.67 15.85 23.85
CA GLN A 404 -20.75 16.64 23.25
C GLN A 404 -22.09 16.56 24.01
N ALA A 405 -22.24 15.56 24.90
CA ALA A 405 -23.39 15.38 25.78
C ALA A 405 -23.19 16.11 27.12
#